data_AF-A0A420W0Q4-F1
#
_entry.id   AF-A0A420W0Q4-F1
#
_cell.length_a   1.000
_cell.length_b   1.000
_cell.length_c   1.000
_cell.angle_alpha   90.00
_cell.angle_beta   90.00
_cell.angle_gamma   90.00
#
_symmetry.space_group_name_H-M   'P 1'
#
loop_
_entity.id
_entity.type
_entity.pdbx_description
1 polymer ?
#
loop_
_entity_poly.entity_id
_entity_poly.type
_entity_poly.pdbx_seq_one_letter_code
_entity_poly.pdbx_strand_id
1 'polypeptide(L)'
;MGQYFWIAIPAELFFQYCGETMEKHRAHAYIETINRGSGKRNYVKYSKENQSAFLESFSSSDYYGFFLSTYPFSDQEAIRSSGLFYDSPVAEYTIVGSGGYETDRTREIIHLRQIMKQADKSSKAFFAALQRTLKKIPDLRDTLRSGNKTHFYLPTSKSIIPQNAHSRLIEMPWEEHCISKDLVYQQE
;
A
#
# COMPACT_ATOMS: atom_id res chain seq x y z
N MET A 1 11.70 -12.76 -8.65
CA MET A 1 11.98 -11.43 -8.06
C MET A 1 10.64 -10.83 -7.65
N GLY A 2 10.50 -10.21 -6.47
CA GLY A 2 9.22 -9.63 -6.06
C GLY A 2 8.82 -8.49 -7.01
N GLN A 3 7.55 -8.42 -7.40
CA GLN A 3 7.06 -7.32 -8.23
C GLN A 3 6.73 -6.12 -7.34
N TYR A 4 7.13 -4.92 -7.81
CA TYR A 4 6.99 -3.67 -7.08
C TYR A 4 6.19 -2.66 -7.92
N PHE A 5 5.19 -2.03 -7.30
CA PHE A 5 4.43 -0.93 -7.90
C PHE A 5 4.61 0.36 -7.13
N TRP A 6 4.90 1.43 -7.85
CA TRP A 6 5.00 2.78 -7.31
C TRP A 6 3.88 3.60 -7.93
N ILE A 7 2.94 4.07 -7.12
CA ILE A 7 1.68 4.65 -7.57
C ILE A 7 1.52 6.02 -6.90
N ALA A 8 1.70 7.10 -7.67
CA ALA A 8 1.54 8.48 -7.20
C ALA A 8 0.14 9.02 -7.58
N ILE A 9 -0.89 8.47 -6.93
CA ILE A 9 -2.29 8.89 -7.04
C ILE A 9 -2.91 9.03 -5.64
N PRO A 10 -4.05 9.74 -5.48
CA PRO A 10 -4.75 9.77 -4.20
C PRO A 10 -5.14 8.37 -3.73
N ALA A 11 -5.01 8.09 -2.43
CA ALA A 11 -5.44 6.82 -1.85
C ALA A 11 -6.93 6.56 -2.10
N GLU A 12 -7.76 7.61 -2.02
CA GLU A 12 -9.18 7.53 -2.37
C GLU A 12 -9.40 7.00 -3.79
N LEU A 13 -8.72 7.61 -4.77
CA LEU A 13 -8.80 7.19 -6.17
C LEU A 13 -8.29 5.76 -6.36
N PHE A 14 -7.21 5.39 -5.67
CA PHE A 14 -6.70 4.02 -5.67
C PHE A 14 -7.78 3.03 -5.21
N PHE A 15 -8.38 3.22 -4.03
CA PHE A 15 -9.39 2.28 -3.52
C PHE A 15 -10.69 2.30 -4.31
N GLN A 16 -11.09 3.45 -4.87
CA GLN A 16 -12.25 3.56 -5.76
C GLN A 16 -12.10 2.64 -6.98
N TYR A 17 -10.96 2.68 -7.66
CA TYR A 17 -10.73 1.83 -8.84
C TYR A 17 -10.49 0.36 -8.47
N CYS A 18 -9.87 0.10 -7.32
CA CYS A 18 -9.53 -1.26 -6.92
C CYS A 18 -10.72 -2.04 -6.34
N GLY A 19 -11.79 -1.36 -5.89
CA GLY A 19 -12.97 -1.95 -5.24
C GLY A 19 -13.56 -3.15 -5.98
N GLU A 20 -13.98 -2.97 -7.24
CA GLU A 20 -14.54 -4.06 -8.05
C GLU A 20 -13.56 -5.22 -8.26
N THR A 21 -12.26 -4.90 -8.41
CA THR A 21 -11.22 -5.90 -8.59
C THR A 21 -11.03 -6.72 -7.32
N MET A 22 -11.10 -6.08 -6.15
CA MET A 22 -11.06 -6.75 -4.86
C MET A 22 -12.23 -7.71 -4.71
N GLU A 23 -13.47 -7.27 -4.99
CA GLU A 23 -14.66 -8.11 -4.92
C GLU A 23 -14.55 -9.35 -5.83
N LYS A 24 -14.19 -9.15 -7.10
CA LYS A 24 -14.05 -10.24 -8.09
C LYS A 24 -13.03 -11.30 -7.67
N HIS A 25 -11.96 -10.88 -7.00
CA HIS A 25 -10.89 -11.76 -6.57
C HIS A 25 -11.01 -12.22 -5.11
N ARG A 26 -12.12 -11.88 -4.43
CA ARG A 26 -12.32 -12.11 -2.99
C ARG A 26 -11.13 -11.61 -2.15
N ALA A 27 -10.58 -10.47 -2.56
CA ALA A 27 -9.52 -9.79 -1.83
C ALA A 27 -10.14 -8.78 -0.86
N HIS A 28 -9.46 -8.57 0.26
CA HIS A 28 -9.83 -7.62 1.29
C HIS A 28 -8.66 -6.66 1.54
N ALA A 29 -8.99 -5.40 1.83
CA ALA A 29 -8.01 -4.39 2.22
C ALA A 29 -8.06 -4.14 3.73
N TYR A 30 -6.90 -3.91 4.32
CA TYR A 30 -6.72 -3.66 5.74
C TYR A 30 -5.69 -2.55 5.94
N ILE A 31 -5.96 -1.57 6.79
CA ILE A 31 -4.95 -0.62 7.25
C ILE A 31 -4.45 -1.08 8.61
N GLU A 32 -3.14 -1.03 8.80
CA GLU A 32 -2.49 -1.24 10.09
C GLU A 32 -2.08 0.09 10.68
N THR A 33 -2.46 0.27 11.94
CA THR A 33 -2.00 1.37 12.79
C THR A 33 -1.26 0.82 14.00
N ILE A 34 -0.24 1.53 14.46
CA ILE A 34 0.55 1.18 15.64
C ILE A 34 0.43 2.33 16.64
N ASN A 35 -0.25 2.07 17.76
CA ASN A 35 -0.35 3.06 18.82
C ASN A 35 1.04 3.32 19.41
N ARG A 36 1.48 4.57 19.39
CA ARG A 36 2.83 4.97 19.83
C ARG A 36 3.09 4.70 21.32
N GLY A 37 2.08 4.90 22.17
CA GLY A 37 2.23 4.79 23.62
C GLY A 37 2.30 3.33 24.07
N SER A 38 1.56 2.43 23.42
CA SER A 38 1.45 1.04 23.85
C SER A 38 2.11 0.03 22.91
N GLY A 39 2.60 0.46 21.73
CA GLY A 39 3.08 -0.43 20.66
C GLY A 39 1.99 -1.33 20.06
N LYS A 40 0.72 -1.10 20.43
CA LYS A 40 -0.39 -2.00 20.06
C LYS A 40 -0.76 -1.78 18.61
N ARG A 41 -0.79 -2.88 17.84
CA ARG A 41 -1.25 -2.91 16.46
C ARG A 41 -2.77 -2.99 16.42
N ASN A 42 -3.40 -2.18 15.56
CA ASN A 42 -4.82 -2.25 15.27
C ASN A 42 -5.03 -2.29 13.76
N TYR A 43 -6.10 -2.95 13.35
CA TYR A 43 -6.42 -3.12 11.94
C TYR A 43 -7.81 -2.60 11.61
N VAL A 44 -7.91 -1.84 10.52
CA VAL A 44 -9.17 -1.35 9.97
C VAL A 44 -9.40 -2.05 8.63
N LYS A 45 -10.41 -2.93 8.57
CA LYS A 45 -10.82 -3.62 7.33
C LYS A 45 -11.61 -2.65 6.46
N TYR A 46 -11.33 -2.58 5.17
CA TYR A 46 -12.12 -1.83 4.20
C TYR A 46 -13.49 -2.50 3.96
N SER A 47 -14.54 -1.69 3.96
CA SER A 47 -15.88 -2.00 3.49
C SER A 47 -16.50 -0.76 2.85
N LYS A 48 -17.59 -0.94 2.07
CA LYS A 48 -18.27 0.21 1.45
C LYS A 48 -18.88 1.13 2.51
N GLU A 49 -19.30 0.56 3.63
CA GLU A 49 -19.95 1.26 4.73
C GLU A 49 -18.95 2.07 5.57
N ASN A 50 -17.66 1.72 5.56
CA ASN A 50 -16.63 2.39 6.35
C ASN A 50 -15.55 3.09 5.51
N GLN A 51 -15.78 3.28 4.21
CA GLN A 51 -14.79 3.81 3.28
C GLN A 51 -14.15 5.12 3.78
N SER A 52 -14.95 6.06 4.30
CA SER A 52 -14.43 7.33 4.84
C SER A 52 -13.47 7.12 6.00
N ALA A 53 -13.85 6.34 7.01
CA ALA A 53 -13.01 6.04 8.18
C ALA A 53 -11.74 5.24 7.80
N PHE A 54 -11.86 4.35 6.82
CA PHE A 54 -10.72 3.64 6.24
C PHE A 54 -9.75 4.63 5.59
N LEU A 55 -10.24 5.55 4.74
CA LEU A 55 -9.39 6.54 4.07
C LEU A 55 -8.77 7.56 5.03
N GLU A 56 -9.49 7.98 6.07
CA GLU A 56 -8.98 8.85 7.14
C GLU A 56 -7.77 8.23 7.85
N SER A 57 -7.70 6.90 7.91
CA SER A 57 -6.59 6.21 8.57
C SER A 57 -5.23 6.47 7.91
N PHE A 58 -5.17 6.83 6.62
CA PHE A 58 -3.93 7.25 5.94
C PHE A 58 -3.35 8.56 6.51
N SER A 59 -4.20 9.40 7.12
CA SER A 59 -3.80 10.66 7.76
C SER A 59 -3.49 10.49 9.25
N SER A 60 -3.69 9.29 9.81
CA SER A 60 -3.40 9.02 11.21
C SER A 60 -1.91 9.13 11.51
N SER A 61 -1.57 9.70 12.66
CA SER A 61 -0.20 9.69 13.18
C SER A 61 0.31 8.28 13.50
N ASP A 62 -0.62 7.34 13.68
CA ASP A 62 -0.35 5.95 14.03
C ASP A 62 -0.34 5.05 12.78
N TYR A 63 -0.55 5.61 11.58
CA TYR A 63 -0.50 4.86 10.32
C TYR A 63 0.87 4.22 10.07
N TYR A 64 0.86 2.93 9.75
CA TYR A 64 2.06 2.16 9.43
C TYR A 64 2.07 1.65 7.99
N GLY A 65 0.93 1.16 7.51
CA GLY A 65 0.80 0.61 6.17
C GLY A 65 -0.56 -0.02 5.95
N PHE A 66 -0.74 -0.68 4.81
CA PHE A 66 -1.95 -1.42 4.50
C PHE A 66 -1.64 -2.77 3.85
N PHE A 67 -2.63 -3.64 3.77
CA PHE A 67 -2.52 -4.99 3.26
C PHE A 67 -3.69 -5.29 2.33
N LEU A 68 -3.41 -5.95 1.22
CA LEU A 68 -4.43 -6.52 0.35
C LEU A 68 -4.25 -8.03 0.39
N SER A 69 -5.26 -8.77 0.84
CA SER A 69 -5.15 -10.21 1.06
C SER A 69 -6.34 -10.95 0.47
N THR A 70 -6.06 -12.05 -0.25
CA THR A 70 -7.06 -13.01 -0.73
C THR A 70 -7.29 -14.16 0.27
N TYR A 71 -6.68 -14.09 1.46
CA TYR A 71 -6.87 -15.09 2.50
C TYR A 71 -8.31 -15.04 3.06
N PRO A 72 -9.00 -16.18 3.20
CA PRO A 72 -10.39 -16.24 3.65
C PRO A 72 -10.49 -16.08 5.17
N PHE A 73 -10.22 -14.87 5.67
CA PHE A 73 -10.46 -14.57 7.09
C PHE A 73 -11.94 -14.74 7.42
N SER A 74 -12.25 -15.45 8.51
CA SER A 74 -13.61 -15.44 9.06
C SER A 74 -13.91 -14.03 9.56
N ASP A 75 -15.02 -13.44 9.09
CA ASP A 75 -15.40 -12.04 9.36
C ASP A 75 -15.55 -11.69 10.86
N GLN A 76 -15.58 -12.69 11.74
CA GLN A 76 -15.92 -12.49 13.15
C GLN A 76 -14.73 -12.32 14.12
N GLU A 77 -13.50 -12.81 13.84
CA GLU A 77 -12.44 -12.75 14.88
C GLU A 77 -10.98 -12.61 14.42
N ALA A 78 -10.67 -12.63 13.12
CA ALA A 78 -9.34 -13.12 12.73
C ALA A 78 -8.16 -12.11 12.77
N ILE A 79 -8.35 -10.82 13.06
CA ILE A 79 -7.25 -9.83 12.97
C ILE A 79 -6.98 -9.16 14.31
N ARG A 80 -6.60 -9.98 15.29
CA ARG A 80 -6.15 -9.51 16.61
C ARG A 80 -4.69 -9.82 16.90
N SER A 81 -4.02 -10.62 16.07
CA SER A 81 -2.60 -10.92 16.21
C SER A 81 -1.73 -9.93 15.44
N SER A 82 -0.75 -9.35 16.13
CA SER A 82 0.33 -8.59 15.51
C SER A 82 1.09 -9.46 14.52
N GLY A 83 1.30 -8.97 13.29
CA GLY A 83 2.15 -9.68 12.32
C GLY A 83 1.45 -10.73 11.47
N LEU A 84 0.14 -10.94 11.65
CA LEU A 84 -0.66 -11.94 10.94
C LEU A 84 -0.41 -12.01 9.44
N PHE A 85 -0.36 -10.85 8.78
CA PHE A 85 -0.17 -10.76 7.34
C PHE A 85 1.23 -11.19 6.88
N TYR A 86 2.22 -11.11 7.77
CA TYR A 86 3.60 -11.53 7.52
C TYR A 86 3.85 -12.99 7.89
N ASP A 87 2.96 -13.60 8.69
CA ASP A 87 3.09 -14.98 9.11
C ASP A 87 2.62 -15.96 8.01
N SER A 88 3.35 -17.06 7.87
CA SER A 88 2.87 -18.21 7.08
C SER A 88 1.74 -18.88 7.86
N PRO A 89 0.55 -19.15 7.27
CA PRO A 89 0.28 -19.31 5.84
C PRO A 89 -0.32 -18.08 5.13
N VAL A 90 -0.59 -16.97 5.83
CA VAL A 90 -1.32 -15.80 5.30
C VAL A 90 -0.45 -14.99 4.32
N ALA A 91 0.85 -14.95 4.56
CA ALA A 91 1.80 -14.17 3.76
C ALA A 91 1.79 -14.51 2.25
N GLU A 92 1.48 -15.77 1.89
CA GLU A 92 1.39 -16.20 0.49
C GLU A 92 0.22 -15.57 -0.27
N TYR A 93 -0.80 -15.13 0.45
CA TYR A 93 -2.03 -14.53 -0.08
C TYR A 93 -1.99 -13.00 -0.05
N THR A 94 -0.91 -12.40 0.47
CA THR A 94 -0.91 -11.00 0.89
C THR A 94 0.07 -10.13 0.10
N ILE A 95 -0.42 -8.95 -0.28
CA ILE A 95 0.35 -7.82 -0.82
C ILE A 95 0.42 -6.76 0.26
N VAL A 96 1.61 -6.27 0.56
CA VAL A 96 1.85 -5.14 1.47
C VAL A 96 1.81 -3.86 0.67
N GLY A 97 1.08 -2.90 1.23
CA GLY A 97 0.99 -1.51 0.81
C GLY A 97 1.60 -0.57 1.85
N SER A 98 2.19 0.53 1.39
CA SER A 98 2.67 1.64 2.23
C SER A 98 2.49 2.96 1.50
N GLY A 99 2.66 4.08 2.19
CA GLY A 99 2.38 5.40 1.64
C GLY A 99 0.89 5.72 1.57
N GLY A 100 0.49 6.67 0.71
CA GLY A 100 -0.91 7.05 0.51
C GLY A 100 -1.41 8.22 1.35
N TYR A 101 -0.56 8.79 2.22
CA TYR A 101 -0.86 10.06 2.87
C TYR A 101 -0.86 11.21 1.85
N GLU A 102 -1.80 12.14 2.00
CA GLU A 102 -1.94 13.28 1.10
C GLU A 102 -2.38 14.53 1.87
N THR A 103 -1.77 15.67 1.54
CA THR A 103 -2.16 17.00 1.99
C THR A 103 -2.49 17.87 0.78
N ASP A 104 -2.84 19.13 0.98
CA ASP A 104 -3.01 20.09 -0.11
C ASP A 104 -1.71 20.35 -0.89
N ARG A 105 -0.54 20.12 -0.27
CA ARG A 105 0.78 20.43 -0.85
C ARG A 105 1.57 19.20 -1.26
N THR A 106 1.34 18.06 -0.63
CA THR A 106 2.18 16.86 -0.78
C THR A 106 1.35 15.62 -1.03
N ARG A 107 1.91 14.66 -1.77
CA ARG A 107 1.33 13.32 -1.98
C ARG A 107 2.41 12.26 -1.81
N GLU A 108 2.17 11.29 -0.93
CA GLU A 108 3.03 10.12 -0.80
C GLU A 108 2.81 9.12 -1.94
N ILE A 109 3.89 8.53 -2.42
CA ILE A 109 3.84 7.39 -3.34
C ILE A 109 3.27 6.18 -2.59
N ILE A 110 2.21 5.58 -3.15
CA ILE A 110 1.72 4.27 -2.71
C ILE A 110 2.66 3.20 -3.25
N HIS A 111 3.23 2.41 -2.36
CA HIS A 111 4.14 1.32 -2.70
C HIS A 111 3.51 -0.03 -2.41
N LEU A 112 3.36 -0.86 -3.44
CA LEU A 112 2.84 -2.23 -3.32
C LEU A 112 3.93 -3.27 -3.58
N ARG A 113 3.95 -4.31 -2.74
CA ARG A 113 4.88 -5.43 -2.84
C ARG A 113 4.24 -6.73 -2.37
N GLN A 114 4.45 -7.83 -3.09
CA GLN A 114 4.12 -9.17 -2.58
C GLN A 114 5.08 -9.58 -1.44
N ILE A 115 4.55 -10.11 -0.33
CA ILE A 115 5.36 -10.54 0.81
C ILE A 115 6.23 -11.74 0.41
N MET A 116 5.58 -12.78 -0.08
CA MET A 116 6.23 -14.04 -0.45
C MET A 116 6.70 -14.02 -1.91
N LYS A 117 7.92 -14.54 -2.15
CA LYS A 117 8.42 -14.77 -3.53
C LYS A 117 7.54 -15.77 -4.28
N GLN A 118 7.04 -16.78 -3.57
CA GLN A 118 6.11 -17.77 -4.08
C GLN A 118 4.70 -17.48 -3.57
N ALA A 119 4.11 -16.36 -4.00
CA ALA A 119 2.72 -16.06 -3.69
C ALA A 119 1.76 -17.12 -4.29
N ASP A 120 0.62 -17.30 -3.63
CA ASP A 120 -0.45 -18.17 -4.10
C ASP A 120 -1.00 -17.70 -5.45
N LYS A 121 -1.61 -18.62 -6.21
CA LYS A 121 -2.24 -18.35 -7.50
C LYS A 121 -3.29 -17.25 -7.40
N SER A 122 -4.09 -17.21 -6.33
CA SER A 122 -5.13 -16.19 -6.11
C SER A 122 -4.51 -14.79 -5.96
N SER A 123 -3.49 -14.65 -5.11
CA SER A 123 -2.80 -13.39 -4.86
C SER A 123 -2.06 -12.89 -6.11
N LYS A 124 -1.42 -13.78 -6.87
CA LYS A 124 -0.81 -13.45 -8.17
C LYS A 124 -1.85 -12.96 -9.18
N ALA A 125 -2.97 -13.65 -9.29
CA ALA A 125 -4.05 -13.28 -10.20
C ALA A 125 -4.64 -11.91 -9.83
N PHE A 126 -4.86 -11.68 -8.54
CA PHE A 126 -5.33 -10.40 -8.01
C PHE A 126 -4.33 -9.27 -8.29
N PHE A 127 -3.04 -9.46 -8.01
CA PHE A 127 -1.99 -8.45 -8.25
C PHE A 127 -1.89 -8.07 -9.74
N ALA A 128 -1.98 -9.05 -10.64
CA ALA A 128 -2.01 -8.80 -12.07
C ALA A 128 -3.28 -8.07 -12.53
N ALA A 129 -4.44 -8.41 -11.95
CA ALA A 129 -5.71 -7.72 -12.22
C ALA A 129 -5.67 -6.26 -11.73
N LEU A 130 -5.14 -6.02 -10.54
CA LEU A 130 -4.92 -4.69 -9.96
C LEU A 130 -4.14 -3.79 -10.91
N GLN A 131 -3.01 -4.29 -11.45
CA GLN A 131 -2.19 -3.55 -12.40
C GLN A 131 -2.98 -3.15 -13.67
N ARG A 132 -3.83 -4.05 -14.19
CA ARG A 132 -4.67 -3.75 -15.37
C ARG A 132 -5.75 -2.74 -15.04
N THR A 133 -6.32 -2.79 -13.84
CA THR A 133 -7.35 -1.86 -13.38
C THR A 133 -6.79 -0.45 -13.20
N LEU A 134 -5.60 -0.30 -12.63
CA LEU A 134 -4.96 1.02 -12.50
C LEU A 134 -4.75 1.69 -13.85
N LYS A 135 -4.36 0.94 -14.89
CA LYS A 135 -4.22 1.46 -16.26
C LYS A 135 -5.51 2.03 -16.88
N LYS A 136 -6.68 1.77 -16.27
CA LYS A 136 -7.96 2.34 -16.71
C LYS A 136 -8.25 3.71 -16.10
N ILE A 137 -7.43 4.18 -15.16
CA ILE A 137 -7.58 5.52 -14.59
C ILE A 137 -7.28 6.54 -15.70
N PRO A 138 -8.23 7.46 -16.01
CA PRO A 138 -8.00 8.52 -16.97
C PRO A 138 -6.78 9.36 -16.61
N ASP A 139 -6.02 9.78 -17.62
CA ASP A 139 -4.81 10.61 -17.48
C ASP A 139 -3.69 10.02 -16.63
N LEU A 140 -3.83 8.75 -16.19
CA LEU A 140 -2.76 8.04 -15.53
C LEU A 140 -1.63 7.80 -16.53
N ARG A 141 -0.46 8.32 -16.21
CA ARG A 141 0.74 8.14 -17.01
C ARG A 141 1.52 6.95 -16.49
N ASP A 142 2.00 6.13 -17.42
CA ASP A 142 2.91 5.02 -17.14
C ASP A 142 4.32 5.35 -17.68
N THR A 143 5.13 6.04 -16.88
CA THR A 143 6.52 6.28 -17.25
C THR A 143 7.34 5.01 -17.05
N LEU A 144 7.77 4.42 -18.18
CA LEU A 144 8.89 3.51 -18.36
C LEU A 144 9.07 2.40 -17.29
N ARG A 145 8.90 1.15 -17.75
CA ARG A 145 9.37 -0.04 -17.02
C ARG A 145 10.89 0.06 -16.82
N SER A 146 11.34 0.49 -15.65
CA SER A 146 12.74 0.37 -15.25
C SER A 146 12.91 -0.98 -14.54
N GLY A 147 13.31 -2.00 -15.31
CA GLY A 147 13.40 -3.38 -14.83
C GLY A 147 12.05 -3.93 -14.36
N ASN A 148 11.99 -4.42 -13.12
CA ASN A 148 10.78 -5.02 -12.51
C ASN A 148 9.85 -4.01 -11.81
N LYS A 149 10.11 -2.71 -11.95
CA LYS A 149 9.32 -1.65 -11.31
C LYS A 149 8.36 -1.04 -12.33
N THR A 150 7.08 -0.97 -11.99
CA THR A 150 6.09 -0.23 -12.76
C THR A 150 5.69 1.02 -11.99
N HIS A 151 5.81 2.18 -12.64
CA HIS A 151 5.47 3.47 -12.09
C HIS A 151 4.18 3.98 -12.72
N PHE A 152 3.23 4.33 -11.87
CA PHE A 152 1.97 4.95 -12.23
C PHE A 152 1.89 6.31 -11.55
N TYR A 153 1.54 7.36 -12.27
CA TYR A 153 1.30 8.66 -11.64
C TYR A 153 0.19 9.43 -12.35
N LEU A 154 -0.57 10.18 -11.55
CA LEU A 154 -1.51 11.16 -12.05
C LEU A 154 -0.85 12.54 -11.91
N PRO A 155 -0.73 13.34 -13.00
CA PRO A 155 -0.18 14.69 -12.93
C PRO A 155 -0.86 15.52 -11.84
N THR A 156 -0.07 16.27 -11.08
CA THR A 156 -0.54 17.09 -9.97
C THR A 156 0.43 18.25 -9.73
N SER A 157 -0.06 19.35 -9.14
CA SER A 157 0.76 20.45 -8.65
C SER A 157 1.42 20.15 -7.29
N LYS A 158 1.02 19.06 -6.62
CA LYS A 158 1.55 18.64 -5.33
C LYS A 158 2.97 18.10 -5.47
N SER A 159 3.81 18.34 -4.46
CA SER A 159 5.11 17.69 -4.34
C SER A 159 4.91 16.20 -4.07
N ILE A 160 5.44 15.36 -4.95
CA ILE A 160 5.44 13.91 -4.75
C ILE A 160 6.59 13.53 -3.84
N ILE A 161 6.29 12.80 -2.77
CA ILE A 161 7.24 12.38 -1.75
C ILE A 161 7.26 10.84 -1.64
N PRO A 162 8.40 10.20 -1.33
CA PRO A 162 8.44 8.75 -1.11
C PRO A 162 7.49 8.26 -0.01
N GLN A 163 7.22 6.95 0.01
CA GLN A 163 6.34 6.34 1.00
C GLN A 163 6.79 6.60 2.44
N ASN A 164 5.81 6.82 3.35
CA ASN A 164 5.99 6.91 4.79
C ASN A 164 6.78 8.14 5.30
N ALA A 165 6.90 9.20 4.51
CA ALA A 165 7.42 10.49 4.95
C ALA A 165 6.72 11.01 6.22
N HIS A 166 5.42 10.77 6.31
CA HIS A 166 4.55 11.17 7.39
C HIS A 166 4.65 10.25 8.63
N SER A 167 5.20 9.05 8.48
CA SER A 167 5.33 8.11 9.59
C SER A 167 6.53 8.49 10.45
N ARG A 168 6.27 9.12 11.60
CA ARG A 168 7.29 9.46 12.61
C ARG A 168 7.96 8.24 13.28
N LEU A 169 7.59 7.02 12.87
CA LEU A 169 8.23 5.77 13.28
C LEU A 169 9.53 5.50 12.48
N ILE A 170 9.85 6.34 11.49
CA ILE A 170 11.17 6.37 10.86
C ILE A 170 12.03 7.34 11.70
N GLU A 171 13.01 6.80 12.43
CA GLU A 171 13.88 7.57 13.34
C GLU A 171 14.87 8.51 12.62
N MET A 172 14.86 8.54 11.29
CA MET A 172 15.75 9.37 10.47
C MET A 172 15.02 10.60 9.94
N PRO A 173 15.61 11.81 10.02
CA PRO A 173 15.08 13.01 9.38
C PRO A 173 14.78 12.77 7.91
N TRP A 174 13.66 13.30 7.42
CA TRP A 174 13.15 13.10 6.06
C TRP A 174 14.18 13.47 4.99
N GLU A 175 14.95 14.53 5.22
CA GLU A 175 16.02 15.01 4.36
C GLU A 175 17.16 13.97 4.22
N GLU A 176 17.47 13.24 5.29
CA GLU A 176 18.49 12.18 5.28
C GLU A 176 17.98 10.89 4.61
N HIS A 177 16.68 10.61 4.67
CA HIS A 177 16.07 9.49 3.96
C HIS A 177 16.12 9.67 2.42
N CYS A 178 15.93 10.89 1.94
CA CYS A 178 16.04 11.20 0.51
C CYS A 178 17.50 11.13 0.03
N ILE A 179 18.45 11.71 0.78
CA ILE A 179 19.89 11.71 0.43
C ILE A 179 20.50 10.30 0.49
N SER A 180 20.10 9.48 1.46
CA SER A 180 20.59 8.10 1.58
C SER A 180 20.16 7.20 0.41
N LYS A 181 19.04 7.48 -0.27
CA LYS A 181 18.63 6.74 -1.46
C LYS A 181 19.45 7.12 -2.70
N ASP A 182 19.83 8.39 -2.84
CA ASP A 182 20.67 8.83 -3.96
C ASP A 182 22.12 8.28 -3.85
N LEU A 183 22.60 8.02 -2.63
CA LEU A 183 23.88 7.35 -2.40
C LEU A 183 23.83 5.83 -2.63
N VAL A 184 22.68 5.18 -2.40
CA VAL A 184 22.52 3.72 -2.58
C VAL A 184 22.32 3.33 -4.05
N TYR A 185 21.90 4.25 -4.93
CA TYR A 185 21.81 4.01 -6.38
C TYR A 185 23.06 4.43 -7.17
N GLN A 186 24.15 4.87 -6.51
CA GLN A 186 25.45 5.11 -7.15
C GLN A 186 26.52 4.04 -6.86
N GLN A 187 26.15 2.92 -6.24
CA GLN A 187 27.01 1.75 -6.17
C GLN A 187 26.29 0.54 -6.73
N GLU A 188 26.28 0.44 -8.06
CA GLU A 188 26.46 -0.80 -8.86
C GLU A 188 26.61 -0.45 -10.34
#